data_AF-A0A8D2KAZ6-F1
#
_entry.id   AF-A0A8D2KAZ6-F1
#
_cell.length_a   1.000
_cell.length_b   1.000
_cell.length_c   1.000
_cell.angle_alpha   90.00
_cell.angle_beta   90.00
_cell.angle_gamma   90.00
#
_symmetry.space_group_name_H-M   'P 1'
#
loop_
_entity.id
_entity.type
_entity.pdbx_description
1 polymer ?
#
loop_
_entity_poly.entity_id
_entity_poly.type
_entity_poly.pdbx_seq_one_letter_code
_entity_poly.pdbx_strand_id
1 'polypeptide(L)' 'MAKKVAVIGAGVSGLVSLKCCVDEGLEPTCFERTEDIGGLWSANSDTASHP' A
#
# COMPACT_ATOMS: atom_id res chain seq x y z
N MET A 1 19.78 -13.47 -2.47
CA MET A 1 19.10 -12.20 -2.80
C MET A 1 17.68 -12.27 -2.26
N ALA A 2 17.15 -11.17 -1.73
CA ALA A 2 15.75 -11.07 -1.31
C ALA A 2 14.83 -11.14 -2.54
N LYS A 3 13.63 -11.72 -2.40
CA LYS A 3 12.64 -11.73 -3.48
C LYS A 3 11.93 -10.37 -3.53
N LYS A 4 11.72 -9.86 -4.75
CA LYS A 4 10.98 -8.62 -4.99
C LYS A 4 9.47 -8.87 -5.00
N VAL A 5 8.71 -8.01 -4.33
CA VAL A 5 7.25 -8.13 -4.20
C VAL A 5 6.59 -6.81 -4.58
N ALA A 6 5.60 -6.85 -5.47
CA ALA A 6 4.77 -5.70 -5.75
C ALA A 6 3.50 -5.76 -4.89
N VAL A 7 3.23 -4.70 -4.12
CA VAL A 7 2.00 -4.52 -3.36
C VAL A 7 1.17 -3.43 -4.03
N ILE A 8 -0.07 -3.73 -4.40
CA ILE A 8 -0.97 -2.79 -5.06
C ILE A 8 -2.01 -2.28 -4.06
N GLY A 9 -1.97 -0.98 -3.79
CA GLY A 9 -2.75 -0.27 -2.77
C GLY A 9 -1.99 -0.13 -1.45
N ALA A 10 -2.04 1.07 -0.86
CA ALA A 10 -1.52 1.43 0.45
C ALA A 10 -2.65 1.67 1.49
N GLY A 11 -3.77 0.96 1.32
CA GLY A 11 -4.78 0.80 2.37
C GLY A 11 -4.30 -0.13 3.50
N VAL A 12 -5.17 -0.41 4.48
CA VAL A 12 -4.83 -1.26 5.64
C VAL A 12 -4.22 -2.62 5.24
N SER A 13 -4.79 -3.30 4.25
CA SER A 13 -4.28 -4.58 3.76
C SER A 13 -2.91 -4.46 3.10
N GLY A 14 -2.70 -3.38 2.33
CA GLY A 14 -1.43 -3.09 1.67
C GLY A 14 -0.31 -2.82 2.67
N LEU A 15 -0.57 -1.97 3.66
CA LEU A 15 0.39 -1.63 4.72
C LEU A 15 0.79 -2.85 5.55
N VAL A 16 -0.16 -3.72 5.92
CA VAL A 16 0.15 -4.99 6.60
C VAL A 16 0.96 -5.91 5.70
N SER A 17 0.63 -5.99 4.40
CA SER A 17 1.40 -6.77 3.43
C SER A 17 2.85 -6.30 3.32
N LEU A 18 3.09 -4.97 3.31
CA LEU A 18 4.44 -4.40 3.33
C LEU A 18 5.22 -4.79 4.60
N LYS A 19 4.59 -4.66 5.78
CA LYS A 19 5.22 -5.03 7.06
C LYS A 19 5.61 -6.51 7.07
N CYS A 20 4.70 -7.40 6.66
CA CYS A 20 4.97 -8.82 6.57
C CYS A 20 6.09 -9.13 5.58
N CYS A 21 6.15 -8.45 4.42
CA CYS A 21 7.25 -8.62 3.47
C CYS A 21 8.60 -8.27 4.10
N VAL A 22 8.69 -7.15 4.83
CA VAL A 22 9.93 -6.74 5.51
C VAL A 22 10.32 -7.74 6.60
N ASP A 23 9.37 -8.20 7.42
CA ASP A 23 9.63 -9.17 8.49
C ASP A 23 10.17 -10.50 7.97
N GLU A 24 9.70 -10.93 6.79
CA GLU A 24 10.12 -12.17 6.12
C GLU A 24 11.38 -11.98 5.25
N GLY A 25 12.03 -10.80 5.29
CA GLY A 25 13.25 -10.52 4.54
C GLY A 25 13.06 -10.38 3.02
N LEU A 26 11.86 -9.99 2.57
CA LEU A 26 11.54 -9.68 1.18
C LEU A 26 11.81 -8.19 0.87
N GLU A 27 11.84 -7.84 -0.42
CA GLU A 27 12.02 -6.47 -0.91
C GLU A 27 10.71 -5.97 -1.55
N PRO A 28 9.78 -5.38 -0.77
CA PRO A 28 8.52 -4.93 -1.32
C PRO A 28 8.62 -3.54 -1.97
N THR A 29 7.82 -3.32 -3.02
CA THR A 29 7.51 -2.01 -3.60
C THR A 29 6.01 -1.81 -3.61
N CYS A 30 5.54 -0.70 -3.04
CA CYS A 30 4.13 -0.34 -2.98
C CYS A 30 3.75 0.58 -4.13
N PHE A 31 2.58 0.35 -4.72
CA PHE A 31 1.96 1.25 -5.70
C PHE A 31 0.60 1.67 -5.17
N GLU A 32 0.45 2.95 -4.84
CA GLU A 32 -0.84 3.56 -4.47
C GLU A 32 -1.21 4.59 -5.54
N ARG A 33 -2.50 4.65 -5.86
CA ARG A 33 -3.05 5.58 -6.84
C ARG A 33 -3.15 7.00 -6.27
N THR A 34 -3.48 7.12 -4.98
CA THR A 34 -3.63 8.42 -4.31
C THR A 34 -2.29 8.97 -3.82
N GLU A 35 -2.28 10.26 -3.48
CA GLU A 35 -1.09 10.92 -2.93
C GLU A 35 -0.79 10.54 -1.48
N ASP A 36 -1.75 9.89 -0.80
CA ASP A 36 -1.61 9.50 0.61
C ASP A 36 -2.04 8.04 0.84
N ILE A 37 -1.64 7.49 1.98
CA ILE A 37 -1.93 6.13 2.44
C ILE A 37 -3.25 6.06 3.23
N GLY A 38 -3.63 4.85 3.63
CA GLY A 38 -4.78 4.60 4.52
C GLY A 38 -6.03 4.11 3.78
N GLY A 39 -6.10 4.30 2.46
CA GLY A 39 -7.22 3.83 1.63
C GLY A 39 -8.55 4.38 2.13
N LEU A 40 -9.48 3.50 2.51
CA LEU A 40 -10.79 3.87 3.08
C LEU A 40 -10.69 4.83 4.28
N TRP A 41 -9.58 4.77 5.03
CA TRP A 41 -9.39 5.56 6.25
C TRP A 41 -8.61 6.85 6.03
N SER A 42 -8.23 7.17 4.79
CA SER A 42 -7.63 8.47 4.49
C SER A 42 -8.69 9.57 4.67
N ALA A 43 -8.34 10.63 5.41
CA ALA A 43 -9.23 11.78 5.62
C ALA A 43 -9.44 12.58 4.31
N ASN A 44 -8.50 12.47 3.38
CA ASN A 44 -8.62 13.02 2.05
C ASN A 44 -9.45 12.05 1.21
N SER A 45 -10.75 12.30 1.14
CA SER A 45 -11.70 11.55 0.31
C SER A 45 -11.54 11.92 -1.16
N ASP A 46 -10.33 11.81 -1.72
CA ASP A 46 -10.13 11.90 -3.18
C ASP A 46 -10.66 10.64 -3.90
N THR A 47 -11.14 9.68 -3.11
CA THR A 47 -11.93 8.53 -3.55
C THR A 47 -13.38 8.88 -3.89
N ALA A 48 -13.88 10.08 -3.52
CA ALA A 48 -15.26 10.50 -3.81
C ALA A 48 -15.37 11.45 -5.03
N SER A 49 -14.25 11.86 -5.64
CA SER A 49 -14.16 12.98 -6.60
C SER A 49 -13.78 12.59 -8.04
N HIS A 50 -14.05 11.36 -8.46
CA HIS A 50 -14.10 11.04 -9.90
C HIS A 50 -15.54 10.77 -10.35
N PRO A 51 -16.03 11.39 -11.46
CA PRO A 51 -17.29 11.02 -12.09
C PRO A 51 -17.27 9.57 -12.62
#